data_AF-A0AAV1TW63-F1
#
_entry.id   AF-A0AAV1TW63-F1
#
_cell.length_a   1.000
_cell.length_b   1.000
_cell.length_c   1.000
_cell.angle_alpha   90.00
_cell.angle_beta   90.00
_cell.angle_gamma   90.00
#
_symmetry.space_group_name_H-M   'P 1'
#
loop_
_entity.id
_entity.type
_entity.pdbx_description
1 polymer ?
#
loop_
_entity_poly.entity_id
_entity_poly.type
_entity_poly.pdbx_seq_one_letter_code
_entity_poly.pdbx_strand_id
1 'polypeptide(L)'
;MYVAEVDQRDWDEFAERLTFAINTAQDRIRGDTPFYLIHGWDPRSTLEATLPVKNTGTRDRDPKRWRYKIQRQYQRARSAVNDRLQAAIQERADRHNEDLEPHEIEVGAQVWLYLD
;
A
#
# COMPACT_ATOMS: atom_id res chain seq x y z
N MET A 1 -10.90 -19.00 -0.82
CA MET A 1 -11.31 -20.20 -0.06
C MET A 1 -12.13 -19.69 1.11
N TYR A 2 -13.47 -19.78 1.05
CA TYR A 2 -14.33 -19.32 2.15
C TYR A 2 -14.37 -20.41 3.21
N VAL A 3 -13.83 -20.11 4.40
CA VAL A 3 -13.89 -21.00 5.55
C VAL A 3 -14.97 -20.45 6.49
N ALA A 4 -16.01 -21.25 6.72
CA ALA A 4 -17.21 -20.89 7.48
C ALA A 4 -17.14 -21.30 8.96
N GLU A 5 -15.93 -21.43 9.52
CA GLU A 5 -15.76 -21.70 10.95
C GLU A 5 -15.66 -20.38 11.73
N VAL A 6 -16.46 -20.28 12.80
CA VAL A 6 -16.61 -19.06 13.62
C VAL A 6 -15.27 -18.60 14.22
N ASP A 7 -14.37 -19.53 14.53
CA ASP A 7 -13.05 -19.25 15.10
C ASP A 7 -11.96 -18.94 14.05
N GLN A 8 -12.32 -18.97 12.76
CA GLN A 8 -11.39 -18.77 11.64
C GLN A 8 -11.62 -17.44 10.89
N ARG A 9 -12.44 -16.54 11.45
CA ARG A 9 -12.88 -15.33 10.74
C ARG A 9 -11.80 -14.26 10.52
N ASP A 10 -10.74 -14.27 11.33
CA ASP A 10 -9.72 -13.21 11.34
C ASP A 10 -8.32 -13.71 10.90
N TRP A 11 -8.25 -14.88 10.26
CA TRP A 11 -6.97 -15.47 9.83
C TRP A 11 -6.17 -14.56 8.90
N ASP A 12 -6.83 -13.74 8.10
CA ASP A 12 -6.22 -12.74 7.24
C ASP A 12 -5.52 -11.63 8.05
N GLU A 13 -6.08 -11.19 9.19
CA GLU A 13 -5.42 -10.26 10.11
C GLU A 13 -4.17 -10.88 10.76
N PHE A 14 -4.24 -12.18 11.10
CA PHE A 14 -3.13 -12.87 11.75
C PHE A 14 -2.05 -13.37 10.78
N ALA A 15 -2.39 -13.61 9.51
CA ALA A 15 -1.46 -14.17 8.53
C ALA A 15 -0.21 -13.30 8.34
N GLU A 16 -0.38 -11.97 8.28
CA GLU A 16 0.74 -11.04 8.15
C GLU A 16 1.65 -11.09 9.39
N ARG A 17 1.06 -11.07 10.59
CA ARG A 17 1.80 -11.11 11.87
C ARG A 17 2.53 -12.44 12.04
N LEU A 18 1.88 -13.55 11.69
CA LEU A 18 2.44 -14.89 11.75
C LEU A 18 3.62 -15.04 10.78
N THR A 19 3.47 -14.55 9.55
CA THR A 19 4.54 -14.57 8.55
C THR A 19 5.76 -13.80 9.03
N PHE A 20 5.56 -12.62 9.63
CA PHE A 20 6.66 -11.85 10.20
C PHE A 20 7.33 -12.57 11.39
N ALA A 21 6.55 -13.12 12.31
CA ALA A 21 7.07 -13.88 13.44
C ALA A 21 7.93 -15.07 12.99
N ILE A 22 7.48 -15.83 11.99
CA ILE A 22 8.24 -16.97 11.44
C ILE A 22 9.52 -16.51 10.76
N ASN A 23 9.46 -15.44 9.95
CA ASN A 23 10.61 -14.95 9.20
C ASN A 23 11.68 -14.26 10.06
N THR A 24 11.32 -13.79 11.25
CA THR A 24 12.22 -13.13 12.21
C THR A 24 12.56 -13.99 13.43
N ALA A 25 11.98 -15.17 13.55
CA ALA A 25 12.35 -16.12 14.59
C ALA A 25 13.76 -16.68 14.31
N GLN A 26 14.55 -16.84 15.37
CA GLN A 26 15.91 -17.35 15.26
C GLN A 26 15.88 -18.86 14.95
N ASP A 27 16.53 -19.26 13.86
CA ASP A 27 16.71 -20.67 13.51
C ASP A 27 17.69 -21.30 14.51
N ARG A 28 17.28 -22.36 15.20
CA ARG A 28 18.10 -23.02 16.23
C ARG A 28 19.35 -23.71 15.68
N ILE A 29 19.34 -24.13 14.42
CA ILE A 29 20.45 -24.83 13.77
C ILE A 29 21.44 -23.82 13.20
N ARG A 30 20.96 -22.73 12.60
CA ARG A 30 21.80 -21.72 11.93
C ARG A 30 22.17 -20.52 12.80
N GLY A 31 21.41 -20.26 13.86
CA GLY A 31 21.63 -19.14 14.78
C GLY A 31 21.17 -17.77 14.27
N ASP A 32 20.68 -17.67 13.03
CA ASP A 32 20.19 -16.44 12.40
C ASP A 32 18.70 -16.57 12.00
N THR A 33 18.06 -15.45 11.64
CA THR A 33 16.67 -15.44 11.17
C THR A 33 16.59 -15.80 9.68
N PRO A 34 15.51 -16.47 9.21
CA PRO A 34 15.30 -16.71 7.79
C PRO A 34 15.36 -15.43 6.94
N PHE A 35 14.79 -14.32 7.42
CA PHE A 35 14.81 -13.04 6.71
C PHE A 35 16.23 -12.49 6.58
N TYR A 36 17.04 -12.55 7.64
CA TYR A 36 18.43 -12.13 7.62
C TYR A 36 19.25 -12.93 6.61
N LEU A 37 19.05 -14.25 6.52
CA LEU A 37 19.78 -15.09 5.56
C LEU A 37 19.49 -14.73 4.10
N ILE A 38 18.28 -14.25 3.79
CA ILE A 38 17.88 -13.87 2.43
C ILE A 38 18.26 -12.41 2.13
N HIS A 39 18.10 -11.51 3.09
CA HIS A 39 18.18 -10.07 2.86
C HIS A 39 19.40 -9.39 3.47
N GLY A 40 20.12 -10.03 4.40
CA GLY A 40 21.33 -9.52 5.04
C GLY A 40 21.09 -8.48 6.14
N TRP A 41 19.85 -8.32 6.61
CA TRP A 41 19.45 -7.43 7.70
C TRP A 41 18.14 -7.93 8.31
N ASP A 42 17.85 -7.56 9.56
CA ASP A 42 16.60 -7.94 10.23
C ASP A 42 15.58 -6.79 10.26
N PRO A 43 14.31 -7.05 9.91
CA PRO A 43 13.25 -6.06 9.92
C PRO A 43 12.70 -5.89 11.34
N ARG A 44 12.33 -4.65 11.68
CA ARG A 44 11.74 -4.32 12.99
C ARG A 44 10.21 -4.38 12.98
N SER A 45 9.58 -4.50 11.81
CA SER A 45 8.12 -4.56 11.65
C SER A 45 7.71 -5.25 10.34
N THR A 46 6.45 -5.70 10.24
CA THR A 46 5.88 -6.30 9.03
C THR A 46 5.96 -5.36 7.81
N LEU A 47 5.71 -4.07 8.04
CA LEU A 47 5.83 -3.04 7.02
C LEU A 47 7.26 -2.93 6.46
N GLU A 48 8.27 -3.09 7.32
CA GLU A 48 9.66 -3.04 6.88
C GLU A 48 10.02 -4.26 6.02
N ALA A 49 9.48 -5.44 6.37
CA ALA A 49 9.70 -6.69 5.64
C ALA A 49 9.04 -6.71 4.24
N THR A 50 7.96 -5.96 4.03
CA THR A 50 7.20 -5.94 2.75
C THR A 50 7.68 -4.88 1.76
N LEU A 51 8.53 -3.94 2.18
CA LEU A 51 9.04 -2.90 1.31
C LEU A 51 10.21 -3.41 0.45
N PRO A 52 10.18 -3.21 -0.89
CA PRO A 52 11.25 -3.62 -1.80
C PRO A 52 12.42 -2.63 -1.76
N VAL A 53 13.01 -2.42 -0.57
CA VAL A 53 14.14 -1.52 -0.40
C VAL A 53 15.36 -2.34 -0.03
N LYS A 54 16.35 -2.40 -0.94
CA LYS A 54 17.71 -2.84 -0.59
C LYS A 54 18.21 -1.95 0.54
N ASN A 55 18.27 -2.48 1.75
CA ASN A 55 18.76 -1.70 2.89
C ASN A 55 20.28 -1.55 2.71
N THR A 56 20.71 -0.30 2.50
CA THR A 56 22.12 0.07 2.47
C THR A 56 22.69 -0.16 3.86
N GLY A 57 23.45 -1.25 3.97
CA GLY A 57 24.50 -1.56 4.93
C GLY A 57 24.60 -0.73 6.20
N THR A 58 24.76 -1.47 7.29
CA THR A 58 25.05 -1.04 8.66
C THR A 58 23.80 -0.92 9.51
N ARG A 59 23.82 -1.64 10.63
CA ARG A 59 22.98 -1.49 11.82
C ARG A 59 22.82 0.01 12.11
N ASP A 60 21.83 0.64 11.51
CA ASP A 60 21.68 2.09 11.55
C ASP A 60 21.35 2.44 13.01
N ARG A 61 22.33 3.04 13.68
CA ARG A 61 22.37 3.24 15.13
C ARG A 61 21.32 4.27 15.60
N ASP A 62 20.66 4.94 14.65
CA ASP A 62 19.62 5.94 14.89
C ASP A 62 18.31 5.63 14.13
N PRO A 63 17.33 4.98 14.81
CA PRO A 63 16.01 4.68 14.26
C PRO A 63 15.21 5.90 13.75
N LYS A 64 15.46 7.11 14.28
CA LYS A 64 14.72 8.32 13.86
C LYS A 64 15.09 8.74 12.46
N ARG A 65 16.39 8.70 12.13
CA ARG A 65 16.91 9.08 10.81
C ARG A 65 16.45 8.11 9.72
N TRP A 66 16.43 6.82 10.05
CA TRP A 66 15.86 5.79 9.18
C TRP A 66 14.37 6.04 8.90
N ARG A 67 13.56 6.24 9.96
CA ARG A 67 12.11 6.50 9.83
C ARG A 67 11.83 7.71 8.94
N TYR A 68 12.58 8.80 9.12
CA TYR A 68 12.46 10.00 8.28
C TYR A 68 12.76 9.71 6.80
N LYS A 69 13.83 8.95 6.51
CA LYS A 69 14.22 8.58 5.14
C LYS A 69 13.15 7.74 4.45
N ILE A 70 12.58 6.75 5.14
CA ILE A 70 11.53 5.88 4.61
C ILE A 70 10.22 6.65 4.40
N GLN A 71 9.79 7.44 5.39
CA GLN A 71 8.59 8.27 5.25
C GLN A 71 8.69 9.21 4.04
N ARG A 72 9.86 9.82 3.81
CA ARG A 72 10.08 10.68 2.66
C ARG A 72 10.00 9.93 1.32
N GLN A 73 10.48 8.69 1.25
CA GLN A 73 10.35 7.88 0.04
C GLN A 73 8.90 7.45 -0.22
N TYR A 74 8.18 7.04 0.83
CA TYR A 74 6.76 6.71 0.73
C TYR A 74 5.93 7.90 0.25
N GLN A 75 6.15 9.10 0.81
CA GLN A 75 5.44 10.31 0.39
C GLN A 75 5.68 10.65 -1.08
N ARG A 76 6.91 10.45 -1.58
CA ARG A 76 7.24 10.64 -3.00
C ARG A 76 6.52 9.65 -3.91
N ALA A 77 6.54 8.37 -3.56
CA ALA A 77 5.84 7.33 -4.33
C ALA A 77 4.33 7.59 -4.33
N ARG A 78 3.76 7.94 -3.17
CA ARG A 78 2.33 8.27 -3.04
C ARG A 78 1.93 9.50 -3.86
N SER A 79 2.75 10.55 -3.86
CA SER A 79 2.54 11.72 -4.72
C SER A 79 2.49 11.32 -6.19
N ALA A 80 3.48 10.57 -6.66
CA ALA A 80 3.54 10.15 -8.06
C ALA A 80 2.34 9.27 -8.49
N VAL A 81 1.83 8.43 -7.58
CA VAL A 81 0.62 7.64 -7.83
C VAL A 81 -0.62 8.54 -7.86
N ASN A 82 -0.76 9.47 -6.91
CA ASN A 82 -1.87 10.41 -6.87
C ASN A 82 -1.92 11.29 -8.12
N ASP A 83 -0.78 11.78 -8.59
CA ASP A 83 -0.69 12.60 -9.81
C ASP A 83 -1.19 11.81 -11.02
N ARG A 84 -0.79 10.53 -11.15
CA ARG A 84 -1.28 9.66 -12.22
C ARG A 84 -2.77 9.35 -12.10
N LEU A 85 -3.26 9.14 -10.88
CA LEU A 85 -4.67 8.89 -10.62
C LEU A 85 -5.52 10.10 -11.00
N GLN A 86 -5.08 11.31 -10.62
CA GLN A 86 -5.76 12.55 -11.01
C GLN A 86 -5.77 12.73 -12.53
N ALA A 87 -4.64 12.49 -13.20
CA ALA A 87 -4.58 12.57 -14.66
C ALA A 87 -5.55 11.58 -15.33
N ALA A 88 -5.62 10.34 -14.86
CA ALA A 88 -6.53 9.33 -15.39
C ALA A 88 -8.01 9.67 -15.13
N ILE A 89 -8.33 10.25 -13.96
CA ILE A 89 -9.69 10.74 -13.66
C ILE A 89 -10.07 11.87 -14.60
N GLN A 90 -9.16 12.83 -14.81
CA GLN A 90 -9.40 13.95 -15.71
C GLN A 90 -9.61 13.49 -17.15
N GLU A 91 -8.73 12.62 -17.66
CA GLU A 91 -8.85 12.06 -19.01
C GLU A 91 -10.18 11.30 -19.20
N ARG A 92 -10.63 10.58 -18.17
CA ARG A 92 -11.94 9.91 -18.20
C ARG A 92 -13.09 10.92 -18.24
N ALA A 93 -13.01 11.99 -17.47
CA ALA A 93 -14.01 13.05 -17.45
C ALA A 93 -14.07 13.79 -18.80
N ASP A 94 -12.91 14.09 -19.39
CA ASP A 94 -12.81 14.76 -20.69
C ASP A 94 -13.42 13.88 -21.79
N ARG A 95 -13.07 12.59 -21.85
CA ARG A 95 -13.72 11.63 -22.78
C ARG A 95 -15.23 11.54 -22.57
N HIS A 96 -15.68 11.48 -21.32
CA HIS A 96 -17.11 11.45 -21.04
C HIS A 96 -17.82 12.70 -21.56
N ASN A 97 -17.18 13.87 -21.44
CA ASN A 97 -17.72 15.14 -21.92
C ASN A 97 -17.68 15.26 -23.45
N GLU A 98 -16.71 14.65 -24.13
CA GLU A 98 -16.66 14.60 -25.61
C GLU A 98 -17.80 13.77 -26.20
N ASP A 99 -18.21 12.69 -25.52
CA ASP A 99 -19.34 11.85 -25.93
C ASP A 99 -20.71 12.48 -25.63
N LEU A 100 -20.76 13.59 -24.87
CA LEU A 100 -21.99 14.32 -24.58
C LEU A 100 -22.28 15.33 -25.69
N GLU A 101 -23.32 15.09 -26.49
CA GLU A 101 -23.87 16.11 -27.37
C GLU A 101 -24.40 17.30 -26.54
N PRO A 102 -24.05 18.55 -26.88
CA PRO A 102 -24.62 19.72 -26.24
C PRO A 102 -26.14 19.72 -26.44
N HIS A 103 -26.88 19.34 -25.41
CA HIS A 103 -28.33 19.48 -25.39
C HIS A 103 -28.66 20.90 -24.95
N GLU A 104 -29.29 21.68 -25.84
CA GLU A 104 -29.87 22.97 -25.46
C GLU A 104 -31.01 22.71 -24.47
N ILE A 105 -30.72 22.92 -23.18
CA ILE A 105 -31.73 22.91 -22.13
C ILE A 105 -32.40 24.29 -22.15
N GLU A 106 -33.64 24.35 -22.62
CA GLU A 106 -34.42 25.58 -22.61
C GLU A 106 -34.76 26.04 -21.18
N VAL A 107 -34.87 27.36 -21.01
CA VAL A 107 -35.28 27.97 -19.73
C VAL A 107 -36.69 27.47 -19.38
N GLY A 108 -36.79 26.63 -18.34
CA GLY A 108 -38.04 26.00 -17.88
C GLY A 108 -38.09 24.47 -18.00
N ALA A 109 -37.07 23.84 -18.60
CA ALA A 109 -36.97 22.40 -18.67
C ALA A 109 -36.73 21.77 -17.27
N GLN A 110 -37.46 20.70 -16.97
CA GLN A 110 -37.28 19.92 -15.75
C GLN A 110 -36.08 18.97 -15.92
N VAL A 111 -35.09 19.08 -15.03
CA VAL A 111 -33.89 18.24 -15.04
C VAL A 111 -33.83 17.44 -13.74
N TRP A 112 -33.47 16.17 -13.83
CA TRP A 112 -33.23 15.33 -12.66
C TRP A 112 -31.83 15.62 -12.12
N LEU A 113 -31.78 16.21 -10.93
CA LEU A 113 -30.53 16.48 -10.24
C LEU A 113 -30.28 15.34 -9.25
N TYR A 114 -29.22 14.57 -9.48
CA TYR A 114 -28.76 13.58 -8.52
C TYR A 114 -27.95 14.31 -7.44
N LEU A 115 -28.49 14.35 -6.22
CA LEU A 115 -27.81 14.92 -5.05
C LEU A 115 -27.17 13.76 -4.29
N ASP A 116 -25.85 13.82 -4.12
CA ASP A 116 -25.04 12.92 -3.27
C ASP A 116 -24.80 13.58 -1.90
#